data_AF-I3SBA4-F1
#
_entry.id   AF-I3SBA4-F1
#
_cell.length_a   1.000
_cell.length_b   1.000
_cell.length_c   1.000
_cell.angle_alpha   90.00
_cell.angle_beta   90.00
_cell.angle_gamma   90.00
#
_symmetry.space_group_name_H-M   'P 1'
#
loop_
_entity.id
_entity.type
_entity.pdbx_description
1 polymer ?
#
loop_
_entity_poly.entity_id
_entity_poly.type
_entity_poly.pdbx_seq_one_letter_code
_entity_poly.pdbx_strand_id
1 'polypeptide(L)' 'MDAGQMKRQWVDYIKSLLVEGFLDGQFLQLQQLQDENNPEFVVEVVSLFFEDSERLLKDLSFALEQKGADFKKVDAHVHQ' A
#
# COMPACT_ATOMS: atom_id res chain seq x y z
N MET A 1 -9.57 -26.50 5.99
CA MET A 1 -8.44 -26.28 5.06
C MET A 1 -7.17 -26.64 5.80
N ASP A 2 -6.26 -27.38 5.17
CA ASP A 2 -4.98 -27.76 5.80
C ASP A 2 -4.00 -26.58 5.78
N ALA A 3 -3.18 -26.44 6.83
CA ALA A 3 -2.21 -25.35 6.95
C ALA A 3 -1.22 -25.34 5.78
N GLY A 4 -0.86 -26.52 5.26
CA GLY A 4 -0.01 -26.65 4.07
C GLY A 4 -0.66 -26.17 2.77
N GLN A 5 -1.99 -26.20 2.69
CA GLN A 5 -2.73 -25.63 1.55
C GLN A 5 -2.80 -24.11 1.65
N MET A 6 -3.07 -23.58 2.84
CA MET A 6 -3.18 -22.13 3.07
C MET A 6 -1.84 -21.42 2.83
N LYS A 7 -0.72 -22.02 3.26
CA LYS A 7 0.63 -21.51 2.97
C LYS A 7 0.93 -21.45 1.47
N ARG A 8 0.52 -22.47 0.69
CA ARG A 8 0.70 -22.47 -0.76
C ARG A 8 -0.11 -21.36 -1.44
N GLN A 9 -1.38 -21.23 -1.08
CA GLN A 9 -2.24 -20.17 -1.60
C GLN A 9 -1.67 -18.78 -1.31
N TRP A 10 -1.16 -18.55 -0.10
CA TRP A 10 -0.53 -17.29 0.28
C TRP A 10 0.71 -16.98 -0.58
N VAL A 11 1.60 -17.97 -0.77
CA VAL A 11 2.79 -17.80 -1.62
C VAL A 11 2.41 -17.51 -3.07
N ASP A 12 1.43 -18.23 -3.62
CA ASP A 12 1.00 -18.04 -5.01
C ASP A 12 0.34 -16.66 -5.22
N TYR A 13 -0.41 -16.18 -4.23
CA TYR A 13 -1.03 -14.86 -4.26
C TYR A 13 -0.01 -13.71 -4.19
N ILE A 14 0.97 -13.78 -3.29
CA ILE A 14 2.03 -12.76 -3.24
C ILE A 14 2.84 -12.73 -4.54
N LYS A 15 3.10 -13.90 -5.13
CA LYS A 15 3.76 -13.98 -6.45
C LYS A 15 2.95 -13.32 -7.55
N SER A 16 1.64 -13.52 -7.61
CA SER A 16 0.82 -12.88 -8.65
C SER A 16 0.87 -11.36 -8.52
N LEU A 17 0.78 -10.82 -7.30
CA LEU A 17 0.87 -9.38 -7.04
C LEU A 17 2.23 -8.78 -7.46
N LEU A 18 3.34 -9.51 -7.27
CA LEU A 18 4.67 -9.10 -7.75
C LEU A 18 4.78 -9.13 -9.27
N VAL A 19 4.25 -10.18 -9.92
CA VAL A 19 4.30 -10.33 -11.39
C VAL A 19 3.43 -9.30 -12.09
N GLU A 20 2.28 -8.97 -11.53
CA GLU A 20 1.36 -7.95 -12.04
C GLU A 20 1.85 -6.52 -11.75
N GLY A 21 2.87 -6.36 -10.90
CA GLY A 21 3.47 -5.06 -10.57
C GLY A 21 2.71 -4.26 -9.51
N PHE A 22 1.77 -4.87 -8.79
CA PHE A 22 1.11 -4.26 -7.63
C PHE A 22 2.04 -4.15 -6.43
N LEU A 23 2.96 -5.10 -6.29
CA LEU A 23 4.01 -5.10 -5.30
C LEU A 23 5.37 -5.10 -5.99
N ASP A 24 6.36 -4.59 -5.29
CA ASP A 24 7.75 -4.57 -5.75
C ASP A 24 8.72 -5.05 -4.65
N GLY A 25 10.02 -4.82 -4.89
CA GLY A 25 11.07 -5.19 -3.94
C GLY A 25 10.98 -4.47 -2.59
N GLN A 26 10.34 -3.29 -2.50
CA GLN A 26 10.20 -2.57 -1.22
C GLN A 26 9.23 -3.29 -0.29
N PHE A 27 8.16 -3.88 -0.82
CA PHE A 27 7.25 -4.71 -0.01
C PHE A 27 7.98 -5.91 0.60
N LEU A 28 8.89 -6.54 -0.15
CA LEU A 28 9.73 -7.63 0.36
C LEU A 28 10.69 -7.16 1.47
N GLN A 29 11.18 -5.92 1.40
CA GLN A 29 12.00 -5.33 2.47
C GLN A 29 11.18 -5.09 3.74
N LEU A 30 9.93 -4.63 3.62
CA LEU A 30 9.02 -4.51 4.78
C LEU A 30 8.79 -5.86 5.45
N GLN A 31 8.60 -6.93 4.65
CA GLN A 31 8.48 -8.29 5.19
C GLN A 31 9.73 -8.78 5.91
N GLN A 32 10.92 -8.36 5.50
CA GLN A 32 12.19 -8.71 6.17
C GLN A 32 12.37 -8.01 7.52
N LEU A 33 11.70 -6.88 7.74
CA LEU A 33 11.73 -6.15 9.01
C LEU A 33 10.73 -6.72 10.04
N GLN A 34 9.78 -7.54 9.60
CA GLN A 34 8.86 -8.25 10.49
C GLN A 34 9.57 -9.46 11.13
N ASP A 35 9.52 -9.55 12.45
CA ASP A 35 10.11 -10.64 13.21
C ASP A 35 9.16 -11.16 14.31
N GLU A 36 9.61 -12.10 15.13
CA GLU A 36 8.81 -12.68 16.21
C GLU A 36 8.48 -11.66 17.34
N ASN A 37 9.25 -10.58 17.44
CA ASN A 37 9.05 -9.51 18.43
C ASN A 37 8.04 -8.46 17.94
N ASN A 38 7.94 -8.28 16.62
CA ASN A 38 6.96 -7.41 15.98
C ASN A 38 6.26 -8.11 14.80
N PRO A 39 5.35 -9.07 15.07
CA PRO A 39 4.68 -9.84 14.02
C PRO A 39 3.67 -9.02 13.21
N GLU A 40 3.23 -7.86 13.71
CA GLU A 40 2.21 -7.04 13.04
C GLU A 40 2.82 -5.90 12.20
N PHE A 41 4.15 -5.77 12.16
CA PHE A 41 4.83 -4.65 11.51
C PHE A 41 4.33 -4.34 10.09
N VAL A 42 4.25 -5.35 9.22
CA VAL A 42 3.80 -5.14 7.83
C VAL A 42 2.34 -4.70 7.79
N VAL A 43 1.50 -5.26 8.67
CA VAL A 43 0.07 -4.92 8.74
C VAL A 43 -0.09 -3.47 9.20
N GLU A 44 0.65 -3.04 10.23
CA GLU A 44 0.63 -1.65 10.70
C GLU A 44 1.07 -0.66 9.61
N VAL A 45 2.18 -0.94 8.92
CA VAL A 45 2.69 -0.08 7.84
C VAL A 45 1.68 0.01 6.68
N VAL A 46 1.12 -1.12 6.26
CA VAL A 46 0.12 -1.15 5.17
C VAL A 46 -1.18 -0.44 5.58
N SER A 47 -1.58 -0.55 6.85
CA SER A 47 -2.77 0.13 7.37
C SER A 47 -2.59 1.65 7.35
N LEU A 48 -1.45 2.14 7.84
CA LEU A 48 -1.10 3.57 7.78
C LEU A 48 -1.03 4.09 6.35
N PHE A 49 -0.46 3.31 5.43
CA PHE A 49 -0.43 3.66 4.01
C PHE A 49 -1.84 3.83 3.43
N PHE A 50 -2.77 2.92 3.74
CA PHE A 50 -4.15 3.03 3.24
C PHE A 50 -4.90 4.21 3.86
N GLU A 51 -4.74 4.48 5.15
CA GLU A 51 -5.34 5.64 5.80
C GLU A 51 -4.87 6.97 5.19
N ASP A 52 -3.56 7.10 4.95
CA ASP A 52 -3.00 8.31 4.33
C ASP A 52 -3.42 8.43 2.85
N SER A 53 -3.40 7.33 2.11
CA SER A 53 -3.84 7.29 0.70
C SER A 53 -5.30 7.70 0.55
N GLU A 54 -6.19 7.24 1.43
CA GLU A 54 -7.61 7.62 1.40
C GLU A 54 -7.78 9.14 1.59
N ARG A 55 -7.04 9.72 2.54
CA ARG A 55 -7.05 11.16 2.78
C ARG A 55 -6.52 11.93 1.58
N LEU A 56 -5.38 11.50 1.02
CA LEU A 56 -4.73 12.12 -0.12
C LEU A 56 -5.63 12.10 -1.37
N LEU A 57 -6.31 10.98 -1.63
CA LEU A 57 -7.27 10.87 -2.74
C LEU A 57 -8.49 11.78 -2.56
N LYS A 58 -8.99 11.95 -1.32
CA LYS A 58 -10.07 12.89 -1.03
C LYS A 58 -9.64 14.34 -1.25
N ASP A 59 -8.45 14.70 -0.77
CA ASP A 59 -7.90 16.05 -0.91
C ASP A 59 -7.62 16.38 -2.39
N LEU A 60 -7.09 15.43 -3.17
CA LEU A 60 -6.93 15.54 -4.62
C LEU A 60 -8.26 15.73 -5.35
N SER A 61 -9.28 14.93 -5.01
CA SER A 61 -10.61 15.03 -5.62
C SER A 61 -11.20 16.42 -5.37
N PHE A 62 -11.13 16.92 -4.13
CA PHE A 62 -11.61 18.25 -3.78
C PHE A 62 -10.83 19.38 -4.49
N ALA A 63 -9.51 19.24 -4.64
CA ALA A 63 -8.70 20.22 -5.34
C ALA A 63 -9.03 20.31 -6.84
N LEU A 64 -9.35 19.17 -7.47
CA LEU A 64 -9.70 19.08 -8.88
C LEU A 64 -11.14 19.55 -9.20
N GLU A 65 -12.06 19.43 -8.26
CA GLU A 65 -13.45 19.90 -8.42
C GLU A 65 -13.61 21.44 -8.38
N GLN A 66 -12.60 22.17 -7.90
CA GLN A 66 -12.64 23.63 -7.84
C GLN A 66 -12.53 24.27 -9.24
N LYS A 67 -13.43 25.23 -9.55
CA LYS A 67 -13.31 26.04 -10.77
C LYS A 67 -12.04 26.89 -10.71
N GLY A 68 -11.03 26.47 -11.47
CA GLY A 68 -9.67 27.05 -11.44
C GLY A 68 -8.74 26.27 -10.51
N ALA A 69 -8.66 24.94 -10.72
CA ALA A 69 -7.85 24.03 -9.91
C ALA A 69 -6.42 24.57 -9.70
N ASP A 70 -6.01 24.62 -8.44
CA ASP A 70 -4.66 25.02 -8.06
C ASP A 70 -3.70 23.87 -8.31
N PHE A 71 -3.12 23.82 -9.50
CA PHE A 71 -2.20 22.77 -9.92
C PHE A 71 -0.96 22.65 -9.02
N LYS A 72 -0.56 23.72 -8.30
CA LYS A 72 0.54 23.60 -7.32
C LYS A 72 0.13 22.77 -6.11
N LYS A 73 -1.12 22.90 -5.67
CA LYS A 73 -1.66 22.06 -4.60
C LYS A 73 -1.81 20.62 -5.09
N VAL A 74 -2.35 20.40 -6.29
CA VAL A 74 -2.47 19.05 -6.86
C VAL A 74 -1.11 18.35 -6.94
N ASP A 75 -0.08 19.03 -7.46
CA ASP A 75 1.29 18.51 -7.55
C ASP A 75 1.86 18.12 -6.18
N ALA A 76 1.67 18.96 -5.16
CA ALA A 76 2.12 18.66 -3.81
C ALA A 76 1.47 17.40 -3.19
N HIS A 77 0.17 17.16 -3.47
CA HIS A 77 -0.51 15.94 -2.99
C HIS A 77 -0.12 14.70 -3.81
N VAL A 78 0.30 14.84 -5.06
CA VAL A 78 0.79 13.69 -5.86
C VAL A 78 2.23 13.33 -5.50
N HIS A 79 3.02 14.29 -5.01
CA HIS A 79 4.42 14.07 -4.65
C HIS A 79 4.63 13.43 -3.28
N GLN A 80 3.65 13.53 -2.39
CA GLN A 80 3.66 12.86 -1.07
C GLN A 80 3.58 11.34 -1.24
#